data_AF-A0A923WIA8-F1
#
_entry.id   AF-A0A923WIA8-F1
#
_cell.length_a   1.000
_cell.length_b   1.000
_cell.length_c   1.000
_cell.angle_alpha   90.00
_cell.angle_beta   90.00
_cell.angle_gamma   90.00
#
_symmetry.space_group_name_H-M   'P 1'
#
loop_
_entity.id
_entity.type
_entity.pdbx_description
1 polymer ?
#
loop_
_entity_poly.entity_id
_entity_poly.type
_entity_poly.pdbx_seq_one_letter_code
_entity_poly.pdbx_strand_id
1 'polypeptide(L)' 'MENNLSYTEAYIQLEAIVEQIEDDSIMLDTLTEKVKEANELIKYCESKLRKIEGDVKEVMGGEIV' A
#
# COMPACT_ATOMS: atom_id res chain seq x y z
N MET A 1 12.30 9.08 12.48
CA MET A 1 11.72 7.73 12.65
C MET A 1 11.46 7.21 11.24
N GLU A 2 12.25 6.25 10.79
CA GLU A 2 12.03 5.60 9.49
C GLU A 2 10.81 4.69 9.63
N ASN A 3 9.63 5.21 9.31
CA ASN A 3 8.39 4.44 9.30
C ASN A 3 8.36 3.53 8.05
N ASN A 4 9.20 2.49 8.05
CA ASN A 4 9.08 1.38 7.11
C ASN A 4 7.91 0.49 7.54
N LEU A 5 6.70 0.91 7.19
CA LEU A 5 5.51 0.08 7.34
C LEU A 5 5.70 -1.28 6.63
N SER A 6 5.31 -2.35 7.30
CA SER A 6 5.15 -3.65 6.65
C SER A 6 4.12 -3.54 5.52
N TYR A 7 4.24 -4.39 4.51
CA TYR A 7 3.19 -4.53 3.49
C TYR A 7 1.82 -4.81 4.16
N THR A 8 1.80 -5.70 5.16
CA THR A 8 0.58 -6.05 5.90
C THR A 8 0.01 -4.85 6.66
N GLU A 9 0.85 -4.02 7.27
CA GLU A 9 0.39 -2.83 8.00
C GLU A 9 -0.14 -1.74 7.06
N ALA A 10 0.49 -1.57 5.89
CA ALA A 10 0.00 -0.66 4.86
C ALA A 10 -1.31 -1.16 4.25
N TYR A 11 -1.47 -2.47 4.07
CA TYR A 11 -2.70 -3.09 3.59
C TYR A 11 -3.86 -2.93 4.59
N ILE A 12 -3.62 -3.17 5.88
CA ILE A 12 -4.64 -2.97 6.93
C ILE A 12 -5.11 -1.50 6.96
N GLN A 13 -4.18 -0.55 6.82
CA GLN A 13 -4.55 0.87 6.74
C GLN A 13 -5.36 1.20 5.48
N LEU A 14 -5.01 0.59 4.35
CA LEU A 14 -5.76 0.75 3.12
C LEU A 14 -7.19 0.21 3.26
N GLU A 15 -7.38 -0.98 3.84
CA GLU A 15 -8.71 -1.53 4.13
C GLU A 15 -9.53 -0.61 5.04
N ALA A 16 -8.93 -0.09 6.11
CA ALA A 16 -9.60 0.85 7.01
C ALA A 16 -10.01 2.16 6.32
N ILE A 17 -9.25 2.62 5.33
CA ILE A 17 -9.60 3.80 4.53
C ILE A 17 -10.72 3.47 3.55
N VAL A 18 -10.69 2.30 2.92
CA VAL A 18 -11.77 1.85 2.03
C VAL A 18 -13.08 1.76 2.80
N GLU A 19 -13.08 1.17 4.00
CA GLU A 19 -14.26 1.08 4.85
C GLU A 19 -14.82 2.47 5.22
N GLN A 20 -13.95 3.46 5.47
CA GLN A 20 -14.38 4.85 5.69
C GLN A 20 -14.93 5.52 4.43
N ILE A 21 -14.41 5.19 3.26
CA ILE A 21 -14.88 5.71 1.96
C ILE A 21 -16.25 5.13 1.61
N GLU A 22 -16.50 3.87 1.96
CA GLU A 22 -17.77 3.18 1.74
C GLU A 22 -18.86 3.59 2.74
N ASP A 23 -18.51 4.33 3.79
CA ASP A 23 -19.49 4.89 4.72
C ASP A 23 -20.30 6.00 4.03
N ASP A 24 -21.61 5.77 3.86
CA ASP A 24 -22.55 6.70 3.21
C ASP A 24 -22.67 8.07 3.91
N SER A 25 -22.12 8.24 5.12
CA SER A 25 -22.13 9.49 5.89
C SER A 25 -20.84 10.30 5.77
N ILE A 26 -19.86 9.86 4.96
CA ILE A 26 -18.61 10.59 4.77
C ILE A 26 -18.83 11.95 4.08
N MET A 27 -18.20 13.00 4.61
CA MET A 27 -18.26 14.33 4.00
C MET A 27 -17.40 14.38 2.71
N LEU A 28 -17.85 15.13 1.71
CA LEU A 28 -17.21 15.20 0.39
C LEU A 28 -15.74 15.68 0.44
N ASP A 29 -15.44 16.63 1.32
CA ASP A 29 -14.06 17.10 1.56
C ASP A 29 -13.18 15.98 2.14
N THR A 30 -13.69 15.27 3.15
CA THR A 30 -13.01 14.14 3.79
C THR A 30 -12.82 12.96 2.83
N LEU A 31 -13.80 12.69 1.97
CA LEU A 31 -13.70 11.68 0.92
C LEU A 31 -12.51 11.95 -0.01
N THR A 32 -12.33 13.21 -0.40
CA THR A 32 -11.21 13.62 -1.26
C THR A 32 -9.86 13.41 -0.59
N GLU A 33 -9.76 13.69 0.71
CA GLU A 33 -8.56 13.41 1.51
C GLU A 33 -8.29 11.91 1.64
N LYS A 34 -9.30 11.12 1.98
CA LYS A 34 -9.19 9.66 2.14
C LYS A 34 -8.77 8.96 0.84
N VAL A 35 -9.31 9.40 -0.30
CA VAL A 35 -8.92 8.87 -1.62
C VAL A 35 -7.46 9.19 -1.95
N LYS A 36 -6.95 10.36 -1.54
CA LYS A 36 -5.51 10.69 -1.70
C LYS A 36 -4.64 9.81 -0.81
N GLU A 37 -5.01 9.64 0.46
CA GLU A 37 -4.30 8.76 1.40
C GLU A 37 -4.25 7.31 0.88
N ALA A 38 -5.38 6.79 0.39
CA ALA A 38 -5.46 5.47 -0.23
C ALA A 38 -4.51 5.34 -1.43
N ASN A 39 -4.44 6.36 -2.29
CA ASN A 39 -3.52 6.38 -3.43
C ASN A 39 -2.04 6.33 -3.00
N GLU A 40 -1.68 7.02 -1.93
CA GLU A 40 -0.31 6.98 -1.39
C GLU A 40 0.03 5.59 -0.83
N LEU A 41 -0.90 4.98 -0.10
CA LEU A 41 -0.73 3.61 0.43
C LEU A 41 -0.64 2.57 -0.68
N ILE A 42 -1.43 2.69 -1.75
CA ILE A 42 -1.33 1.79 -2.92
C ILE A 42 0.06 1.87 -3.52
N LYS A 43 0.58 3.08 -3.78
CA LYS A 43 1.95 3.26 -4.31
C LYS A 43 3.01 2.69 -3.38
N TYR A 44 2.81 2.84 -2.07
CA TYR A 44 3.70 2.27 -1.07
C TYR A 44 3.71 0.73 -1.14
N CYS A 45 2.53 0.11 -1.16
CA CYS A 45 2.36 -1.33 -1.30
C CYS A 45 2.99 -1.87 -2.59
N GLU A 46 2.76 -1.21 -3.73
CA GLU A 46 3.37 -1.56 -5.02
C GLU A 46 4.91 -1.49 -4.97
N SER A 47 5.46 -0.43 -4.37
CA SER A 47 6.90 -0.26 -4.22
C SER A 47 7.50 -1.37 -3.34
N LYS A 48 6.83 -1.72 -2.23
CA LYS A 48 7.20 -2.84 -1.36
C LYS A 48 7.17 -4.17 -2.11
N LEU A 49 6.11 -4.45 -2.86
CA LEU A 49 5.99 -5.66 -3.66
C LEU A 49 7.12 -5.76 -4.69
N ARG A 50 7.37 -4.70 -5.47
CA ARG A 50 8.48 -4.67 -6.43
C ARG A 50 9.84 -4.89 -5.78
N LYS A 51 10.04 -4.34 -4.58
CA LYS A 51 11.27 -4.56 -3.81
C LYS A 51 11.39 -6.02 -3.39
N ILE A 52 10.33 -6.61 -2.85
CA ILE A 52 10.29 -8.03 -2.48
C ILE A 52 10.52 -8.92 -3.71
N GLU A 53 9.90 -8.63 -4.85
CA GLU A 53 10.12 -9.35 -6.11
C GLU A 53 11.58 -9.22 -6.59
N GLY A 54 12.18 -8.03 -6.47
CA GLY A 54 13.59 -7.81 -6.77
C GLY A 54 14.53 -8.61 -5.86
N ASP A 55 14.28 -8.56 -4.55
CA ASP A 55 15.05 -9.31 -3.54
C ASP A 55 14.90 -10.83 -3.77
N VAL A 56 13.69 -11.31 -4.07
CA VAL A 56 13.43 -12.71 -4.42
C VAL A 56 14.17 -13.10 -5.71
N LYS A 57 14.17 -12.25 -6.74
CA LYS A 57 14.89 -12.50 -7.99
C LYS A 57 16.41 -12.50 -7.80
N GLU A 58 16.92 -11.67 -6.90
CA GLU A 58 18.34 -11.65 -6.52
C GLU A 58 18.73 -12.92 -5.75
N VAL A 59 17.89 -13.33 -4.79
CA VAL A 59 18.11 -14.52 -3.94
C VAL A 59 17.95 -15.83 -4.72
N MET A 60 16.95 -15.92 -5.60
CA MET A 60 16.72 -17.12 -6.41
C MET A 60 17.78 -17.31 -7.50
N GLY A 61 18.65 -16.30 -7.72
CA GLY A 61 19.61 -16.28 -8.80
C GLY A 61 18.89 -16.18 -10.14
N GLY A 62 19.40 -15.34 -11.04
CA GLY A 62 19.03 -15.50 -12.45
C GLY A 62 19.14 -16.98 -12.83
N GLU A 63 18.06 -17.56 -13.36
CA GLU A 63 18.16 -18.87 -13.98
C GLU A 63 19.28 -18.81 -15.03
N ILE A 64 20.35 -19.54 -14.74
CA ILE A 64 20.77 -20.70 -15.52
C ILE A 64 20.17 -20.68 -16.93
N VAL A 65 20.87 -20.02 -17.86
CA VAL A 65 21.28 -20.52 -19.19
C VAL A 65 22.46 -19.69 -19.70
#